data_AF-A0A6P1HN72-F1
#
_entry.id   AF-A0A6P1HN72-F1
#
_cell.length_a   1.000
_cell.length_b   1.000
_cell.length_c   1.000
_cell.angle_alpha   90.00
_cell.angle_beta   90.00
_cell.angle_gamma   90.00
#
_symmetry.space_group_name_H-M   'P 1'
#
loop_
_entity.id
_entity.type
_entity.pdbx_description
1 polymer ?
#
loop_
_entity_poly.entity_id
_entity_poly.type
_entity_poly.pdbx_seq_one_letter_code
_entity_poly.pdbx_strand_id
1 'polypeptide(L)'
;MKTLEKEKIVHQVVEEIYEAFPFLWDKFGENGRERTAEDNYHHLDHLETTYQLQDVSFFLDYTDWLNRVLTSRNVGTPIIIDNYQRLKSAVQLLEDSDEEAAYQQYLDKGIEQLQQASTER
;
A
#
# COMPACT_ATOMS: atom_id res chain seq x y z
N MET A 1 -9.20 -10.01 7.36
CA MET A 1 -9.98 -8.77 7.22
C MET A 1 -11.35 -9.03 6.60
N LYS A 2 -12.41 -8.30 7.01
CA LYS A 2 -13.74 -8.39 6.37
C LYS A 2 -13.76 -7.62 5.05
N THR A 3 -14.53 -8.09 4.06
CA THR A 3 -14.66 -7.45 2.74
C THR A 3 -15.05 -5.97 2.85
N LEU A 4 -15.99 -5.61 3.73
CA LEU A 4 -16.44 -4.23 3.91
C LEU A 4 -15.35 -3.31 4.49
N GLU A 5 -14.47 -3.84 5.35
CA GLU A 5 -13.34 -3.06 5.88
C GLU A 5 -12.32 -2.81 4.76
N LYS A 6 -12.02 -3.84 3.98
CA LYS A 6 -11.14 -3.77 2.81
C LYS A 6 -11.60 -2.70 1.82
N GLU A 7 -12.89 -2.72 1.45
CA GLU A 7 -13.49 -1.74 0.55
C GLU A 7 -13.38 -0.30 1.10
N LYS A 8 -13.64 -0.09 2.39
CA LYS A 8 -13.51 1.24 3.02
C LYS A 8 -12.07 1.74 3.01
N ILE A 9 -11.11 0.88 3.34
CA ILE A 9 -9.68 1.21 3.33
C ILE A 9 -9.24 1.61 1.92
N VAL A 10 -9.56 0.78 0.92
CA VAL A 10 -9.21 1.08 -0.48
C VAL A 10 -9.87 2.38 -0.94
N HIS A 11 -11.15 2.57 -0.64
CA HIS A 11 -11.85 3.80 -1.00
C HIS A 11 -11.18 5.03 -0.38
N GLN A 12 -10.89 5.01 0.92
CA GLN A 12 -10.23 6.12 1.60
C GLN A 12 -8.87 6.43 0.98
N VAL A 13 -8.01 5.42 0.79
CA VAL A 13 -6.66 5.65 0.24
C VAL A 13 -6.73 6.21 -1.19
N VAL A 14 -7.63 5.68 -2.02
CA VAL A 14 -7.80 6.17 -3.41
C VAL A 14 -8.27 7.61 -3.43
N GLU A 15 -9.25 7.98 -2.61
CA GLU A 15 -9.71 9.37 -2.51
C GLU A 15 -8.58 10.29 -2.04
N GLU A 16 -7.87 9.93 -0.96
CA GLU A 16 -6.77 10.74 -0.45
C GLU A 16 -5.64 10.95 -1.49
N ILE A 17 -5.37 9.95 -2.35
CA ILE A 17 -4.39 10.07 -3.45
C ILE A 17 -4.89 11.06 -4.51
N TYR A 18 -6.15 10.95 -4.93
CA TYR A 18 -6.70 11.82 -5.98
C TYR A 18 -6.96 13.24 -5.51
N GLU A 19 -7.23 13.45 -4.21
CA GLU A 19 -7.27 14.76 -3.57
C GLU A 19 -5.87 15.40 -3.51
N ALA A 20 -4.84 14.63 -3.14
CA ALA A 20 -3.46 15.13 -3.06
C ALA A 20 -2.84 15.40 -4.45
N PHE A 21 -3.25 14.63 -5.46
CA PHE A 21 -2.71 14.71 -6.81
C PHE A 21 -3.80 14.81 -7.89
N PRO A 22 -4.54 15.94 -7.96
CA PRO A 22 -5.68 16.09 -8.89
C PRO A 22 -5.30 15.88 -10.37
N PHE A 23 -4.05 16.17 -10.75
CA PHE A 23 -3.55 15.97 -12.11
C PHE A 23 -3.61 14.49 -12.57
N LEU A 24 -3.67 13.52 -11.65
CA LEU A 24 -3.85 12.11 -11.99
C LEU A 24 -5.19 11.87 -12.69
N TRP A 25 -6.22 12.62 -12.31
CA TRP A 25 -7.52 12.56 -12.97
C TRP A 25 -7.42 13.07 -14.41
N ASP A 26 -6.82 14.24 -14.61
CA ASP A 26 -6.65 14.81 -15.96
C ASP A 26 -5.82 13.90 -16.89
N LYS A 27 -4.85 13.18 -16.31
CA LYS A 27 -3.92 12.33 -17.07
C LYS A 27 -4.45 10.93 -17.34
N PHE A 28 -5.15 10.31 -16.39
CA PHE A 28 -5.49 8.88 -16.44
C PHE A 28 -6.99 8.60 -16.27
N GLY A 29 -7.78 9.58 -15.83
CA GLY A 29 -9.22 9.48 -15.63
C GLY A 29 -9.63 8.31 -14.74
N GLU A 30 -10.81 7.78 -15.04
CA GLU A 30 -11.44 6.67 -14.32
C GLU A 30 -10.56 5.40 -14.33
N ASN A 31 -9.97 5.06 -15.48
CA ASN A 31 -9.09 3.89 -15.58
C ASN A 31 -7.87 4.00 -14.64
N GLY A 32 -7.28 5.18 -14.49
CA GLY A 32 -6.21 5.38 -13.51
C GLY A 32 -6.68 5.13 -12.08
N ARG A 33 -7.90 5.56 -11.77
CA ARG A 33 -8.48 5.45 -10.42
C ARG A 33 -8.79 3.98 -10.10
N GLU A 34 -9.32 3.24 -11.07
CA GLU A 34 -9.55 1.80 -10.96
C GLU A 34 -8.24 1.02 -10.74
N ARG A 35 -7.19 1.32 -11.53
CA ARG A 35 -5.88 0.66 -11.35
C ARG A 35 -5.26 0.99 -9.98
N THR A 36 -5.43 2.23 -9.51
CA THR A 36 -4.99 2.63 -8.17
C THR A 36 -5.75 1.83 -7.10
N ALA A 37 -7.06 1.62 -7.27
CA ALA A 37 -7.83 0.79 -6.36
C ALA A 37 -7.37 -0.68 -6.37
N GLU A 38 -7.15 -1.26 -7.56
CA GLU A 38 -6.62 -2.62 -7.72
C GLU A 38 -5.26 -2.80 -7.01
N ASP A 39 -4.34 -1.85 -7.15
CA ASP A 39 -3.04 -1.89 -6.46
C ASP A 39 -3.23 -1.91 -4.92
N ASN A 40 -4.15 -1.09 -4.39
CA ASN A 40 -4.44 -1.07 -2.96
C ASN A 40 -5.10 -2.37 -2.46
N TYR A 41 -5.95 -3.02 -3.27
CA TYR A 41 -6.45 -4.36 -2.96
C TYR A 41 -5.30 -5.37 -2.87
N HIS A 42 -4.37 -5.32 -3.82
CA HIS A 42 -3.20 -6.20 -3.81
C HIS A 42 -2.28 -5.97 -2.61
N HIS A 43 -2.06 -4.72 -2.18
CA HIS A 43 -1.33 -4.42 -0.95
C HIS A 43 -1.99 -5.06 0.27
N LEU A 44 -3.31 -4.93 0.39
CA LEU A 44 -4.08 -5.50 1.49
C LEU A 44 -4.14 -7.03 1.46
N ASP A 45 -4.21 -7.66 0.28
CA ASP A 45 -4.09 -9.13 0.14
C ASP A 45 -2.76 -9.65 0.69
N HIS A 46 -1.66 -8.92 0.45
CA HIS A 46 -0.34 -9.30 0.96
C HIS A 46 -0.23 -9.10 2.47
N LEU A 47 -0.80 -8.02 3.02
CA LEU A 47 -0.87 -7.81 4.47
C LEU A 47 -1.67 -8.94 5.15
N GLU A 48 -2.83 -9.29 4.60
CA GLU A 48 -3.69 -10.35 5.09
C GLU A 48 -2.99 -11.72 5.06
N THR A 49 -2.34 -12.04 3.95
CA THR A 49 -1.56 -13.28 3.82
C THR A 49 -0.40 -13.32 4.81
N THR A 50 0.31 -12.19 5.00
CA THR A 50 1.42 -12.06 5.96
C THR A 50 0.95 -12.33 7.38
N TYR A 51 -0.21 -11.77 7.76
CA TYR A 51 -0.81 -12.00 9.08
C TYR A 51 -1.21 -13.46 9.29
N GLN A 52 -1.84 -14.08 8.28
CA GLN A 52 -2.23 -15.50 8.34
C GLN A 52 -1.02 -16.44 8.43
N LEU A 53 0.07 -16.14 7.73
CA LEU A 53 1.31 -16.91 7.78
C LEU A 53 2.15 -16.63 9.02
N GLN A 54 1.88 -15.53 9.73
CA GLN A 54 2.71 -14.99 10.82
C GLN A 54 4.17 -14.78 10.39
N ASP A 55 4.37 -14.40 9.13
CA ASP A 55 5.70 -14.27 8.53
C ASP A 55 5.85 -12.94 7.79
N VAL A 56 6.47 -11.97 8.46
CA VAL A 56 6.69 -10.63 7.91
C VAL A 56 7.55 -10.63 6.66
N SER A 57 8.41 -11.64 6.43
CA SER A 57 9.23 -11.66 5.21
C SER A 57 8.37 -11.77 3.95
N PHE A 58 7.16 -12.35 4.03
CA PHE A 58 6.23 -12.40 2.89
C PHE A 58 5.88 -10.99 2.37
N PHE A 59 5.56 -10.05 3.28
CA PHE A 59 5.28 -8.66 2.90
C PHE A 59 6.53 -7.91 2.44
N LEU A 60 7.69 -8.18 3.04
CA LEU A 60 8.95 -7.52 2.69
C LEU A 60 9.47 -7.98 1.32
N ASP A 61 9.35 -9.26 0.99
CA ASP A 61 9.67 -9.80 -0.34
C ASP A 61 8.74 -9.22 -1.41
N TYR A 62 7.45 -9.10 -1.10
CA TYR A 62 6.47 -8.41 -1.93
C TYR A 62 6.87 -6.94 -2.17
N THR A 63 7.25 -6.23 -1.11
CA THR A 63 7.66 -4.83 -1.18
C THR A 63 8.90 -4.63 -2.05
N ASP A 64 9.89 -5.50 -1.93
CA ASP A 64 11.10 -5.47 -2.76
C ASP A 64 10.83 -5.83 -4.22
N TRP A 65 9.97 -6.83 -4.46
CA TRP A 65 9.52 -7.15 -5.80
C TRP A 65 8.78 -5.96 -6.44
N LEU A 66 7.81 -5.37 -5.73
CA LEU A 66 7.03 -4.24 -6.20
C LEU A 66 7.93 -3.05 -6.54
N ASN A 67 8.88 -2.73 -5.66
CA ASN A 67 9.83 -1.64 -5.88
C ASN A 67 10.68 -1.86 -7.15
N ARG A 68 11.22 -3.08 -7.37
CA ARG A 68 11.94 -3.40 -8.61
C ARG A 68 11.06 -3.28 -9.85
N VAL A 69 9.83 -3.79 -9.76
CA VAL A 69 8.85 -3.78 -10.84
C VAL A 69 8.45 -2.35 -11.23
N LEU A 70 8.17 -1.48 -10.26
CA LEU A 70 7.76 -0.09 -10.50
C LEU A 70 8.92 0.81 -10.94
N THR A 71 10.09 0.68 -10.29
CA THR A 71 11.26 1.47 -10.69
C THR A 71 11.76 1.11 -12.08
N SER A 72 11.60 -0.14 -12.54
CA SER A 72 11.87 -0.52 -13.94
C SER A 72 10.96 0.19 -14.97
N ARG A 73 9.83 0.75 -14.52
CA ARG A 73 8.87 1.51 -15.34
C ARG A 73 8.91 3.03 -15.08
N ASN A 74 9.99 3.52 -14.45
CA ASN A 74 10.16 4.92 -14.05
C ASN A 74 9.11 5.44 -13.05
N VAL A 75 8.50 4.55 -12.27
CA VAL A 75 7.68 4.92 -11.11
C VAL A 75 8.60 4.90 -9.89
N GLY A 76 8.80 6.07 -9.27
CA GLY A 76 9.77 6.24 -8.19
C GLY A 76 9.33 5.60 -6.87
N THR A 77 10.28 5.10 -6.11
CA THR A 77 10.08 4.57 -4.74
C THR A 77 9.24 5.46 -3.83
N PRO A 78 9.36 6.82 -3.87
CA PRO A 78 8.53 7.68 -3.03
C PRO A 78 7.03 7.51 -3.20
N ILE A 79 6.55 7.07 -4.38
CA ILE A 79 5.12 6.82 -4.63
C ILE A 79 4.64 5.60 -3.83
N ILE A 80 5.47 4.55 -3.72
CA ILE A 80 5.15 3.35 -2.94
C ILE A 80 5.10 3.70 -1.46
N ILE A 81 6.08 4.49 -0.99
CA ILE A 81 6.15 4.96 0.40
C ILE A 81 4.90 5.79 0.75
N ASP A 82 4.50 6.74 -0.11
CA ASP A 82 3.29 7.56 0.09
C ASP A 82 2.04 6.67 0.21
N ASN A 83 1.89 5.68 -0.67
CA ASN A 83 0.76 4.76 -0.59
C ASN A 83 0.77 3.93 0.71
N TYR A 84 1.93 3.38 1.12
CA TYR A 84 2.05 2.63 2.37
C TYR A 84 1.75 3.49 3.60
N GLN A 85 2.10 4.78 3.59
CA GLN A 85 1.76 5.72 4.66
C GLN A 85 0.24 5.97 4.76
N ARG A 86 -0.45 6.07 3.62
CA ARG A 86 -1.91 6.19 3.57
C ARG A 86 -2.60 4.93 4.05
N LEU A 87 -2.14 3.76 3.58
CA LEU A 87 -2.61 2.46 4.07
C LEU A 87 -2.42 2.34 5.58
N LYS A 88 -1.26 2.76 6.12
CA LYS A 88 -0.99 2.71 7.56
C LYS A 88 -2.00 3.53 8.37
N SER A 89 -2.42 4.67 7.83
CA SER A 89 -3.47 5.49 8.44
C SER A 89 -4.84 4.83 8.31
N ALA A 90 -5.17 4.31 7.11
CA ALA A 90 -6.47 3.76 6.80
C ALA A 90 -6.76 2.41 7.49
N VAL A 91 -5.74 1.58 7.78
CA VAL A 91 -5.95 0.31 8.51
C VAL A 91 -6.47 0.50 9.94
N GLN A 92 -6.44 1.72 10.50
CA GLN A 92 -7.12 2.06 11.76
C GLN A 92 -8.65 1.89 11.69
N LEU A 93 -9.21 1.70 10.49
CA LEU A 93 -10.61 1.36 10.29
C LEU A 93 -10.95 -0.11 10.58
N LEU A 94 -9.96 -0.96 10.82
CA LEU A 94 -10.17 -2.36 11.18
C LEU A 94 -10.79 -2.46 12.58
N GLU A 95 -11.75 -3.39 12.73
CA GLU A 95 -12.37 -3.65 14.03
C GLU A 95 -11.49 -4.53 14.93
N ASP A 96 -10.62 -5.35 14.32
CA ASP A 96 -9.69 -6.24 15.03
C ASP A 96 -8.38 -5.49 15.31
N SER A 97 -8.12 -5.20 16.60
CA SER A 97 -6.94 -4.47 17.04
C SER A 97 -5.63 -5.22 16.84
N ASP A 98 -5.67 -6.56 16.82
CA ASP A 98 -4.46 -7.37 16.58
C ASP A 98 -4.11 -7.35 15.09
N GLU A 99 -5.11 -7.42 14.22
CA GLU A 99 -4.95 -7.26 12.76
C GLU A 99 -4.45 -5.84 12.43
N GLU A 100 -5.06 -4.80 13.02
CA GLU A 100 -4.64 -3.40 12.88
C GLU A 100 -3.16 -3.22 13.25
N ALA A 101 -2.77 -3.62 14.47
CA ALA A 101 -1.42 -3.43 14.97
C ALA A 101 -0.38 -4.17 14.12
N ALA A 102 -0.71 -5.39 13.67
CA ALA A 102 0.16 -6.17 12.80
C ALA A 102 0.35 -5.49 11.43
N TYR A 103 -0.73 -5.00 10.81
CA TYR A 103 -0.64 -4.33 9.51
C TYR A 103 0.16 -3.04 9.58
N GLN A 104 -0.03 -2.23 10.63
CA GLN A 104 0.78 -1.04 10.86
C GLN A 104 2.26 -1.39 10.99
N GLN A 105 2.60 -2.46 11.72
CA GLN A 105 3.98 -2.92 11.87
C GLN A 105 4.58 -3.40 10.53
N TYR A 106 3.83 -4.12 9.71
CA TYR A 106 4.30 -4.61 8.41
C TYR A 106 4.55 -3.44 7.44
N LEU A 107 3.63 -2.48 7.40
CA LEU A 107 3.76 -1.27 6.60
C LEU A 107 4.96 -0.42 7.04
N ASP A 108 5.19 -0.25 8.34
CA ASP A 108 6.37 0.45 8.85
C ASP A 108 7.67 -0.20 8.39
N LYS A 109 7.78 -1.52 8.51
CA LYS A 109 8.96 -2.26 8.04
C LYS A 109 9.14 -2.14 6.52
N GLY A 110 8.06 -2.18 5.76
CA GLY A 110 8.09 -1.95 4.31
C GLY A 110 8.59 -0.55 3.96
N ILE A 111 8.11 0.48 4.66
CA ILE A 111 8.56 1.86 4.48
C ILE A 111 10.05 2.01 4.80
N GLU A 112 10.50 1.45 5.93
CA GLU A 112 11.92 1.47 6.33
C GLU A 112 12.82 0.81 5.27
N GLN A 113 12.41 -0.35 4.74
CA GLN A 113 13.13 -1.06 3.68
C GLN A 113 13.23 -0.22 2.39
N LEU A 114 12.13 0.41 1.98
CA LEU A 114 12.10 1.26 0.79
C LEU A 114 12.97 2.52 0.94
N GLN A 115 13.01 3.11 2.14
CA GLN A 115 13.87 4.26 2.45
C GLN A 115 15.36 3.90 2.38
N GLN A 116 15.74 2.73 2.89
CA GLN A 116 17.11 2.22 2.81
C GLN A 116 17.52 1.97 1.35
N ALA A 117 16.68 1.27 0.58
CA ALA A 117 16.94 0.99 -0.83
C ALA A 117 17.02 2.24 -1.72
N SER A 118 16.42 3.36 -1.29
CA SER A 118 16.49 4.65 -2.00
C SER A 118 17.76 5.44 -1.67
N THR A 119 18.42 5.14 -0.55
CA THR A 119 19.66 5.82 -0.11
C THR A 119 20.91 5.17 -0.72
N GLU A 120 20.81 3.90 -1.11
CA GLU A 120 21.93 3.10 -1.66
C GLU A 120 22.09 3.19 -3.19
N ARG A 121 21.23 3.97 -3.89
CA ARG A 121 21.27 4.17 -5.35
C ARG A 121 21.74 5.57 -5.73
#